data_AF-A0A841YHV7-F1
#
_entry.id   AF-A0A841YHV7-F1
#
_cell.length_a   1.000
_cell.length_b   1.000
_cell.length_c   1.000
_cell.angle_alpha   90.00
_cell.angle_beta   90.00
_cell.angle_gamma   90.00
#
_symmetry.space_group_name_H-M   'P 1'
#
loop_
_entity.id
_entity.type
_entity.pdbx_description
1 polymer ?
#
loop_
_entity_poly.entity_id
_entity_poly.type
_entity_poly.pdbx_seq_one_letter_code
_entity_poly.pdbx_strand_id
1 'polypeptide(L)'
;MTESKDNNLLNRKPKKIERNQQIEPSSSFSRDKIFTTSTIESNKRTIEKKAEKTTTIRLSYRNKDRLNALVNTKGLVSVDEVLDILLDEHESTLTSDEKRELRTMISIYEKKR
;
A
#
# COMPACT_ATOMS: atom_id res chain seq x y z
N MET A 1 59.25 41.31 48.34
CA MET A 1 58.94 41.82 46.99
C MET A 1 58.88 40.64 46.04
N THR A 2 57.68 40.22 45.65
CA THR A 2 57.47 39.30 44.53
C THR A 2 56.16 39.72 43.86
N GLU A 3 56.30 40.40 42.73
CA GLU A 3 55.23 40.93 41.90
C GLU A 3 54.42 39.79 41.25
N SER A 4 53.10 39.79 41.47
CA SER A 4 52.15 38.98 40.72
C SER A 4 52.01 39.52 39.29
N LYS A 5 52.91 39.11 38.40
CA LYS A 5 52.66 39.12 36.96
C LYS A 5 51.65 38.01 36.69
N ASP A 6 50.45 38.36 36.21
CA ASP A 6 49.64 37.54 35.28
C ASP A 6 48.19 38.06 35.09
N ASN A 7 47.99 39.37 34.99
CA ASN A 7 46.71 39.95 34.53
C ASN A 7 46.90 40.73 33.22
N ASN A 8 47.56 40.12 32.23
CA ASN A 8 47.63 40.70 30.89
C ASN A 8 46.51 40.13 29.99
N LEU A 9 45.39 40.87 29.90
CA LEU A 9 44.22 40.49 29.09
C LEU A 9 44.44 40.67 27.57
N LEU A 10 45.48 41.38 27.13
CA LEU A 10 45.76 41.59 25.70
C LEU A 10 46.39 40.36 25.01
N ASN A 11 46.95 39.42 25.77
CA ASN A 11 47.59 38.21 25.21
C ASN A 11 46.63 37.01 25.09
N ARG A 12 45.36 37.16 25.47
CA ARG A 12 44.36 36.09 25.38
C ARG A 12 43.67 36.16 24.02
N LYS A 13 43.90 35.17 23.16
CA LYS A 13 43.17 35.03 21.89
C LYS A 13 41.66 34.95 22.18
N PRO A 14 40.80 35.69 21.47
CA PRO A 14 39.37 35.68 21.75
C PRO A 14 38.83 34.26 21.55
N LYS A 15 38.08 33.75 22.53
CA LYS A 15 37.37 32.48 22.39
C LYS A 15 36.35 32.62 21.25
N LYS A 16 36.41 31.71 20.29
CA LYS A 16 35.53 31.69 19.13
C LYS A 16 34.10 31.42 19.63
N ILE A 17 33.18 32.34 19.34
CA ILE A 17 31.77 32.17 19.72
C ILE A 17 31.20 31.04 18.86
N GLU A 18 30.82 29.93 19.49
CA GLU A 18 30.13 28.83 18.82
C GLU A 18 28.70 29.28 18.54
N ARG A 19 28.43 29.63 17.29
CA ARG A 19 27.08 29.96 16.84
C ARG A 19 26.32 28.64 16.67
N ASN A 20 25.16 28.53 17.32
CA ASN A 20 24.26 27.41 17.09
C ASN A 20 23.91 27.31 15.60
N GLN A 21 23.83 26.09 15.08
CA GLN A 21 23.46 25.85 13.69
C GLN A 21 22.07 26.44 13.44
N GLN A 22 21.95 27.23 12.37
CA GLN A 22 20.68 27.78 11.94
C GLN A 22 19.76 26.61 11.56
N ILE A 23 18.64 26.47 12.28
CA ILE A 23 17.65 25.43 11.99
C ILE A 23 16.88 25.92 10.77
N GLU A 24 17.14 25.32 9.61
CA GLU A 24 16.31 25.54 8.43
C GLU A 24 14.97 24.81 8.60
N PRO A 25 13.86 25.40 8.13
CA PRO A 25 12.55 24.78 8.18
C PRO A 25 12.53 23.49 7.36
N SER A 26 11.89 22.43 7.87
CA SER A 26 11.82 21.13 7.17
C SER A 26 11.00 21.17 5.88
N SER A 27 10.19 22.22 5.69
CA SER A 27 9.43 22.45 4.46
C SER A 27 9.28 23.95 4.22
N SER A 28 9.69 24.39 3.04
CA SER A 28 9.47 25.75 2.54
C SER A 28 8.64 25.65 1.27
N PHE A 29 7.50 26.35 1.25
CA PHE A 29 6.58 26.34 0.12
C PHE A 29 7.14 27.21 -1.02
N SER A 30 7.58 26.57 -2.10
CA SER A 30 8.02 27.25 -3.33
C SER A 30 7.00 27.07 -4.44
N ARG A 31 6.51 28.18 -5.00
CA ARG A 31 5.50 28.19 -6.09
C ARG A 31 5.96 27.48 -7.36
N ASP A 32 7.27 27.41 -7.58
CA ASP A 32 7.86 26.80 -8.78
C ASP A 32 7.74 25.26 -8.78
N LYS A 33 7.51 24.64 -7.62
CA LYS A 33 7.30 23.19 -7.46
C LYS A 33 5.85 22.74 -7.69
N ILE A 34 4.92 23.67 -7.94
CA ILE A 34 3.50 23.33 -8.14
C ILE A 34 3.26 22.67 -9.50
N PHE A 35 4.11 22.98 -10.49
CA PHE A 35 3.92 22.53 -11.89
C PHE A 35 5.02 21.62 -12.42
N THR A 36 6.11 21.42 -11.67
CA THR A 36 7.09 20.38 -12.01
C THR A 36 6.61 19.06 -11.41
N THR A 37 6.08 18.18 -12.25
CA THR A 37 6.00 16.75 -11.96
C THR A 37 7.42 16.23 -11.82
N SER A 38 8.05 16.48 -10.68
CA SER A 38 9.15 15.66 -10.23
C SER A 38 8.68 14.22 -10.37
N THR A 39 9.42 13.47 -11.18
CA THR A 39 9.48 12.02 -11.30
C THR A 39 9.79 11.43 -9.92
N ILE A 40 8.85 11.63 -8.99
CA ILE A 40 8.84 11.02 -7.68
C ILE A 40 8.33 9.62 -7.96
N GLU A 41 9.31 8.72 -8.08
CA GLU A 41 9.27 7.37 -7.53
C GLU A 41 7.92 7.11 -6.90
N SER A 42 7.09 6.39 -7.65
CA SER A 42 5.83 5.88 -7.15
C SER A 42 6.13 5.26 -5.80
N ASN A 43 5.75 5.95 -4.72
CA ASN A 43 5.52 5.35 -3.43
C ASN A 43 4.42 4.34 -3.72
N LYS A 44 4.84 3.15 -4.15
CA LYS A 44 4.05 1.96 -4.28
C LYS A 44 3.67 1.68 -2.85
N ARG A 45 2.56 2.32 -2.42
CA ARG A 45 1.78 1.85 -1.29
C ARG A 45 1.60 0.39 -1.63
N THR A 46 2.38 -0.46 -0.97
CA THR A 46 2.23 -1.89 -1.10
C THR A 46 0.88 -2.09 -0.47
N ILE A 47 -0.16 -2.08 -1.30
CA ILE A 47 -1.51 -2.44 -0.89
C ILE A 47 -1.30 -3.88 -0.47
N GLU A 48 -1.14 -4.10 0.82
CA GLU A 48 -1.13 -5.43 1.39
C GLU A 48 -2.45 -6.05 0.95
N LYS A 49 -2.40 -6.89 -0.07
CA LYS A 49 -3.54 -7.69 -0.49
C LYS A 49 -3.92 -8.48 0.75
N LYS A 50 -4.99 -8.06 1.41
CA LYS A 50 -5.52 -8.79 2.56
C LYS A 50 -5.66 -10.24 2.11
N ALA A 51 -5.01 -11.15 2.83
CA ALA A 51 -5.12 -12.57 2.54
C ALA A 51 -6.61 -12.94 2.54
N GLU A 52 -7.09 -13.47 1.42
CA GLU A 52 -8.48 -13.88 1.31
C GLU A 52 -8.77 -15.02 2.28
N LYS A 53 -9.89 -14.90 2.99
CA LYS A 53 -10.35 -15.94 3.91
C LYS A 53 -10.87 -17.11 3.07
N THR A 54 -10.22 -18.26 3.18
CA THR A 54 -10.67 -19.49 2.53
C THR A 54 -11.90 -20.06 3.24
N THR A 55 -12.82 -20.62 2.47
CA THR A 55 -13.96 -21.38 2.98
C THR A 55 -14.07 -22.71 2.24
N THR A 56 -14.95 -23.60 2.70
CA THR A 56 -15.21 -24.87 2.04
C THR A 56 -16.67 -24.96 1.64
N ILE A 57 -16.93 -25.27 0.37
CA ILE A 57 -18.27 -25.52 -0.17
C ILE A 57 -18.52 -27.02 -0.30
N ARG A 58 -19.72 -27.48 0.08
CA ARG A 58 -20.13 -28.88 -0.14
C ARG A 58 -20.65 -29.05 -1.55
N LEU A 59 -20.09 -30.00 -2.28
CA LEU A 59 -20.43 -30.32 -3.67
C LEU A 59 -20.72 -31.81 -3.83
N SER A 60 -21.47 -32.17 -4.88
CA SER A 60 -21.59 -33.58 -5.28
C SER A 60 -20.26 -34.10 -5.83
N TYR A 61 -19.99 -35.41 -5.66
CA TYR A 61 -18.79 -36.05 -6.20
C TYR A 61 -18.64 -35.80 -7.71
N ARG A 62 -19.74 -35.91 -8.46
CA ARG A 62 -19.77 -35.62 -9.89
C ARG A 62 -19.25 -34.21 -10.22
N ASN A 63 -19.69 -33.20 -9.48
CA ASN A 63 -19.28 -31.82 -9.75
C ASN A 63 -17.86 -31.53 -9.29
N LYS A 64 -17.42 -32.13 -8.17
CA LYS A 64 -16.02 -32.08 -7.72
C LYS A 64 -15.09 -32.61 -8.80
N ASP A 65 -15.39 -33.80 -9.34
CA ASP A 65 -14.52 -34.44 -10.33
C ASP A 65 -14.49 -33.65 -11.64
N ARG A 66 -15.62 -33.05 -12.04
CA ARG A 66 -15.69 -32.13 -13.19
C ARG A 66 -14.86 -30.88 -13.00
N LEU A 67 -14.92 -30.24 -11.83
CA LEU A 67 -14.10 -29.05 -11.52
C LEU A 67 -12.61 -29.39 -11.54
N ASN A 68 -12.23 -30.51 -10.91
CA ASN A 68 -10.83 -30.96 -10.92
C ASN A 68 -10.34 -31.28 -12.33
N ALA A 69 -11.18 -31.92 -13.16
CA ALA A 69 -10.85 -32.17 -14.56
C ALA A 69 -10.66 -30.85 -15.33
N LEU A 70 -11.51 -29.85 -15.09
CA LEU A 70 -11.40 -28.52 -15.72
C LEU A 70 -10.11 -27.79 -15.33
N VAL A 71 -9.72 -27.85 -14.06
CA VAL A 71 -8.43 -27.28 -13.60
C VAL A 71 -7.28 -27.89 -14.40
N ASN A 72 -7.26 -29.23 -14.49
CA ASN A 72 -6.19 -29.95 -15.17
C ASN A 72 -6.18 -29.71 -16.69
N THR A 73 -7.34 -29.66 -17.35
CA THR A 73 -7.41 -29.48 -18.82
C THR A 73 -7.10 -28.05 -19.24
N LYS A 74 -7.46 -27.05 -18.44
CA LYS A 74 -7.15 -25.64 -18.72
C LYS A 74 -5.78 -25.20 -18.21
N GLY A 75 -5.06 -26.06 -17.48
CA GLY A 75 -3.74 -25.74 -16.91
C GLY A 75 -3.79 -24.67 -15.83
N LEU A 76 -4.89 -24.61 -15.08
CA LEU A 76 -5.10 -23.66 -13.99
C LEU A 76 -4.46 -24.18 -12.70
N VAL A 77 -4.12 -23.28 -11.78
CA VAL A 77 -3.41 -23.62 -10.53
C VAL A 77 -4.39 -24.09 -9.46
N SER A 78 -5.61 -23.54 -9.46
CA SER A 78 -6.60 -23.84 -8.43
C SER A 78 -8.02 -23.97 -8.97
N VAL A 79 -8.87 -24.65 -8.19
CA VAL A 79 -10.32 -24.69 -8.44
C VAL A 79 -10.94 -23.30 -8.29
N ASP A 80 -10.34 -22.44 -7.48
CA ASP A 80 -10.79 -21.06 -7.26
C ASP A 80 -10.68 -20.23 -8.54
N GLU A 81 -9.54 -20.33 -9.24
CA GLU A 81 -9.34 -19.67 -10.54
C GLU A 81 -10.36 -20.13 -11.60
N VAL A 82 -10.73 -21.42 -11.59
CA VAL A 82 -11.79 -21.92 -12.47
C VAL A 82 -13.13 -21.28 -12.12
N LEU A 83 -13.43 -21.16 -10.83
CA LEU A 83 -14.68 -20.57 -10.38
C LEU A 83 -14.73 -19.08 -10.71
N ASP A 84 -13.66 -18.33 -10.52
CA ASP A 84 -13.59 -16.91 -10.87
C ASP A 84 -13.88 -16.69 -12.35
N ILE A 85 -13.24 -17.46 -13.24
CA ILE A 85 -13.49 -17.36 -14.68
C ILE A 85 -14.96 -17.68 -15.00
N LEU A 86 -15.51 -18.74 -14.42
CA LEU A 86 -16.90 -19.13 -14.68
C LEU A 86 -17.90 -18.09 -14.13
N LEU A 87 -17.60 -17.51 -12.97
CA LEU A 87 -18.42 -16.44 -12.38
C LEU A 87 -18.34 -15.19 -13.24
N ASP A 88 -17.16 -14.75 -13.66
CA ASP A 88 -16.98 -13.60 -14.55
C ASP A 88 -17.69 -13.80 -15.89
N GLU A 89 -17.57 -14.99 -16.48
CA GLU A 89 -18.28 -15.37 -17.70
C GLU A 89 -19.81 -15.27 -17.51
N HIS A 90 -20.34 -15.84 -16.43
CA HIS A 90 -21.78 -15.77 -16.15
C HIS A 90 -22.24 -14.35 -15.81
N GLU A 91 -21.48 -13.60 -15.02
CA GLU A 91 -21.77 -12.21 -14.70
C GLU A 91 -21.78 -11.33 -15.94
N SER A 92 -20.90 -11.59 -16.91
CA SER A 92 -20.87 -10.85 -18.17
C SER A 92 -22.20 -10.94 -18.93
N THR A 93 -22.86 -12.10 -18.87
CA THR A 93 -24.15 -12.38 -19.55
C THR A 93 -25.36 -11.74 -18.89
N LEU A 94 -25.25 -11.29 -17.64
CA LEU A 94 -26.36 -10.69 -16.90
C LEU A 94 -26.73 -9.30 -17.45
N THR A 95 -28.02 -8.99 -17.37
CA THR A 95 -28.56 -7.66 -17.66
C THR A 95 -28.12 -6.65 -16.59
N SER A 96 -28.30 -5.35 -16.88
CA SER A 96 -27.91 -4.28 -15.94
C SER A 96 -28.65 -4.37 -14.60
N ASP A 97 -29.92 -4.77 -14.63
CA ASP A 97 -30.74 -4.89 -13.42
C ASP A 97 -30.33 -6.10 -12.59
N GLU A 98 -30.12 -7.26 -13.21
CA GLU A 98 -29.61 -8.46 -12.54
C GLU A 98 -28.22 -8.23 -11.93
N LYS A 99 -27.32 -7.53 -12.65
CA LYS A 99 -26.01 -7.12 -12.11
C LYS A 99 -26.15 -6.23 -10.88
N ARG A 100 -27.14 -5.34 -10.85
CA ARG A 100 -27.40 -4.47 -9.70
C ARG A 100 -27.93 -5.28 -8.51
N GLU A 101 -28.81 -6.23 -8.76
CA GLU A 101 -29.31 -7.15 -7.73
C GLU A 101 -28.18 -7.99 -7.15
N LEU A 102 -27.36 -8.61 -8.01
CA LEU A 102 -26.22 -9.42 -7.59
C LEU A 102 -25.24 -8.63 -6.71
N ARG A 103 -24.85 -7.42 -7.12
CA ARG A 103 -24.00 -6.54 -6.30
C ARG A 103 -24.61 -6.22 -4.95
N THR A 104 -25.94 -6.02 -4.90
CA THR A 104 -26.64 -5.75 -3.65
C THR A 104 -26.56 -6.96 -2.73
N MET A 105 -26.79 -8.17 -3.24
CA MET A 105 -26.69 -9.42 -2.48
C MET A 105 -25.29 -9.68 -1.94
N ILE A 106 -24.25 -9.47 -2.77
CA ILE A 106 -22.85 -9.59 -2.33
C ILE A 106 -22.56 -8.63 -1.17
N SER A 107 -22.99 -7.38 -1.26
CA SER A 107 -22.77 -6.38 -0.19
C SER A 107 -23.42 -6.78 1.15
N ILE A 108 -24.55 -7.51 1.10
CA ILE A 108 -25.22 -8.02 2.30
C ILE A 108 -24.40 -9.17 2.91
N TYR A 109 -23.88 -10.07 2.09
CA TYR A 109 -23.06 -11.19 2.55
C TYR A 109 -21.72 -10.72 3.13
N GLU A 110 -21.10 -9.71 2.53
CA GLU A 110 -19.86 -9.12 3.05
C GLU A 110 -20.07 -8.49 4.43
N LYS A 111 -21.18 -7.79 4.65
CA LYS A 111 -21.52 -7.22 5.97
C LYS A 111 -21.74 -8.28 7.04
N LYS A 112 -22.17 -9.48 6.66
CA LYS A 112 -22.41 -10.60 7.57
C LYS A 112 -21.12 -11.35 7.95
N ARG A 113 -20.06 -11.22 7.15
CA ARG A 113 -18.79 -11.94 7.28
C ARG A 113 -17.76 -11.18 8.12
#